data_AF-A0A351SHZ9-F1
#
_entry.id   AF-A0A351SHZ9-F1
#
_cell.length_a   1.000
_cell.length_b   1.000
_cell.length_c   1.000
_cell.angle_alpha   90.00
_cell.angle_beta   90.00
_cell.angle_gamma   90.00
#
_symmetry.space_group_name_H-M   'P 1'
#
loop_
_entity.id
_entity.type
_entity.pdbx_description
1 polymer ?
#
loop_
_entity_poly.entity_id
_entity_poly.type
_entity_poly.pdbx_seq_one_letter_code
_entity_poly.pdbx_strand_id
1 'polypeptide(L)' 'MHPEQIKADIRMAGTTPAVIADELGVTRTTMSTVIHGRCTSARIQERIAEIIGKPVDEIWPPRQKLPKVERKGAAA' A
#
# COMPACT_ATOMS: atom_id res chain seq x y z
N MET A 1 3.72 -3.17 6.64
CA MET A 1 3.58 -2.16 7.71
C MET A 1 2.13 -1.95 8.12
N HIS A 2 1.82 -1.56 9.36
CA HIS A 2 0.43 -1.31 9.80
C HIS A 2 -0.10 0.03 9.24
N PRO A 3 -1.36 0.13 8.76
CA PRO A 3 -1.90 1.36 8.16
C PRO A 3 -1.78 2.60 9.04
N GLU A 4 -2.00 2.49 10.35
CA GLU A 4 -1.83 3.64 11.26
C GLU A 4 -0.37 4.06 11.42
N GLN A 5 0.58 3.13 11.31
CA GLN A 5 2.00 3.49 11.30
C GLN A 5 2.34 4.28 10.04
N ILE A 6 1.80 3.89 8.87
CA ILE A 6 2.01 4.64 7.61
C ILE A 6 1.50 6.07 7.77
N LYS A 7 0.31 6.24 8.33
CA LYS A 7 -0.25 7.57 8.59
C LYS A 7 0.56 8.36 9.63
N ALA A 8 1.14 7.69 10.62
CA ALA A 8 2.00 8.33 11.62
C ALA A 8 3.31 8.81 10.97
N ASP A 9 4.01 7.94 10.22
CA ASP A 9 5.26 8.28 9.54
C ASP A 9 5.05 9.45 8.55
N ILE A 10 3.95 9.45 7.79
CA ILE A 10 3.57 10.59 6.91
C ILE A 10 3.44 11.90 7.70
N ARG A 11 2.81 11.87 8.88
CA ARG A 11 2.66 13.05 9.75
C ARG A 11 3.98 13.48 10.37
N MET A 12 4.83 12.53 10.75
CA MET A 12 6.17 12.80 11.25
C MET A 12 7.06 13.44 10.17
N ALA A 13 6.82 13.12 8.89
CA ALA A 13 7.45 13.79 7.76
C ALA A 13 6.86 15.20 7.46
N GLY A 14 5.93 15.70 8.26
CA GLY A 14 5.38 17.05 8.16
C GLY A 14 4.28 17.22 7.10
N THR A 15 3.75 16.14 6.54
CA THR A 15 2.65 16.19 5.57
C THR A 15 1.45 15.34 6.02
N THR A 16 0.41 15.27 5.21
CA THR A 16 -0.77 14.46 5.50
C THR A 16 -1.20 13.65 4.28
N PRO A 17 -1.89 12.51 4.47
CA PRO A 17 -2.46 11.75 3.35
C PRO A 17 -3.37 12.57 2.44
N ALA A 18 -4.06 13.58 3.00
CA ALA A 18 -4.90 14.48 2.23
C ALA A 18 -4.07 15.38 1.30
N VAL A 19 -2.99 15.97 1.81
CA VAL A 19 -2.07 16.80 1.00
C VAL A 19 -1.45 15.98 -0.12
N ILE A 20 -0.98 14.76 0.17
CA ILE A 20 -0.43 13.86 -0.87
C ILE A 20 -1.49 13.51 -1.92
N ALA A 21 -2.75 13.31 -1.50
CA ALA A 21 -3.83 13.02 -2.44
C ALA A 21 -4.11 14.21 -3.36
N ASP A 22 -4.13 15.42 -2.81
CA ASP A 22 -4.32 16.67 -3.54
C ASP A 22 -3.13 16.93 -4.51
N GLU A 23 -1.87 16.67 -4.08
CA GLU A 23 -0.66 16.74 -4.94
C GLU A 23 -0.74 15.80 -6.14
N LEU A 24 -1.22 14.56 -5.93
CA LEU A 24 -1.30 13.55 -6.99
C LEU A 24 -2.58 13.64 -7.83
N GLY A 25 -3.51 14.54 -7.47
CA GLY A 25 -4.82 14.66 -8.11
C GLY A 25 -5.69 13.41 -7.95
N VAL A 26 -5.57 12.70 -6.82
CA VAL A 26 -6.35 11.49 -6.53
C VAL A 26 -7.36 11.72 -5.41
N THR A 27 -8.43 10.92 -5.39
CA THR A 27 -9.40 11.04 -4.30
C THR A 27 -8.80 10.57 -2.97
N ARG A 28 -9.26 11.17 -1.87
CA ARG A 28 -8.89 10.75 -0.50
C ARG A 28 -9.29 9.29 -0.23
N THR A 29 -10.36 8.81 -0.86
CA THR A 29 -10.78 7.41 -0.80
C THR A 29 -9.74 6.49 -1.42
N THR A 30 -9.24 6.83 -2.62
CA THR A 30 -8.14 6.08 -3.28
C THR A 30 -6.89 6.06 -2.42
N MET A 31 -6.52 7.20 -1.84
CA MET A 31 -5.38 7.28 -0.92
C MET A 31 -5.57 6.34 0.28
N SER A 32 -6.77 6.35 0.89
CA SER A 32 -7.10 5.48 2.00
C SER A 32 -7.03 4.00 1.62
N THR A 33 -7.58 3.59 0.46
CA THR A 33 -7.53 2.18 0.04
C THR A 33 -6.12 1.69 -0.23
N VAL A 34 -5.22 2.55 -0.72
CA VAL A 34 -3.78 2.23 -0.87
C VAL A 34 -3.09 2.10 0.48
N ILE A 35 -3.30 3.04 1.42
CA ILE A 35 -2.71 2.96 2.77
C ILE A 35 -3.12 1.64 3.47
N HIS A 36 -4.36 1.18 3.28
CA HIS A 36 -4.83 -0.10 3.83
C HIS A 36 -4.43 -1.34 3.00
N GLY A 37 -3.67 -1.18 1.91
CA GLY A 37 -3.22 -2.27 1.04
C GLY A 37 -4.33 -2.98 0.25
N ARG A 38 -5.52 -2.34 0.14
CA ARG A 38 -6.68 -2.87 -0.59
C ARG A 38 -6.53 -2.68 -2.10
N CYS A 39 -5.93 -1.57 -2.52
CA CYS A 39 -5.61 -1.26 -3.90
C CYS A 39 -4.10 -1.04 -4.05
N THR A 40 -3.54 -1.44 -5.19
CA THR A 40 -2.11 -1.28 -5.51
C THR A 40 -1.96 -0.26 -6.63
N SER A 41 -1.64 0.98 -6.26
CA SER A 41 -1.25 2.03 -7.20
C SER A 41 0.22 2.33 -6.99
N ALA A 42 1.06 1.93 -7.95
CA ALA A 42 2.51 2.13 -7.89
C ALA A 42 2.86 3.61 -7.63
N ARG A 43 2.24 4.54 -8.38
CA ARG A 43 2.44 5.99 -8.23
C ARG A 43 2.19 6.50 -6.80
N ILE A 44 1.13 6.03 -6.14
CA ILE A 44 0.81 6.46 -4.76
C ILE A 44 1.79 5.81 -3.77
N GLN A 45 2.09 4.53 -3.95
CA GLN A 45 2.98 3.78 -3.07
C GLN A 45 4.41 4.32 -3.11
N GLU A 46 4.93 4.61 -4.31
CA GLU A 46 6.23 5.24 -4.54
C GLU A 46 6.31 6.60 -3.86
N ARG A 47 5.29 7.45 -4.06
CA ARG A 47 5.28 8.78 -3.43
C ARG A 47 5.29 8.71 -1.90
N ILE A 48 4.53 7.78 -1.31
CA ILE A 48 4.53 7.58 0.15
C ILE A 48 5.87 7.00 0.61
N ALA A 49 6.46 6.07 -0.15
CA ALA A 49 7.76 5.49 0.13
C ALA A 49 8.87 6.55 0.15
N GLU A 50 8.87 7.49 -0.79
CA GLU A 50 9.77 8.65 -0.81
C GLU A 50 9.63 9.52 0.44
N ILE A 51 8.38 9.83 0.84
CA ILE A 51 8.09 10.69 1.99
C ILE A 51 8.54 10.03 3.30
N ILE A 52 8.32 8.72 3.44
CA ILE A 52 8.68 7.95 4.64
C ILE A 52 10.17 7.60 4.64
N GLY A 53 10.82 7.55 3.47
CA GLY A 53 12.21 7.12 3.32
C GLY A 53 12.40 5.61 3.45
N LYS A 54 11.37 4.82 3.14
CA LYS A 54 11.41 3.34 3.18
C LYS A 54 11.03 2.76 1.82
N PRO A 55 11.60 1.62 1.40
CA PRO A 55 11.21 1.00 0.14
C PRO A 55 9.74 0.54 0.15
N VAL A 56 9.09 0.57 -1.02
CA VAL A 56 7.67 0.20 -1.18
C VAL A 56 7.39 -1.20 -0.61
N ASP A 57 8.30 -2.15 -0.84
CA ASP A 57 8.15 -3.55 -0.40
C ASP A 57 8.22 -3.72 1.13
N GLU A 58 8.84 -2.78 1.85
CA GLU A 58 8.84 -2.79 3.32
C GLU A 58 7.54 -2.23 3.89
N ILE A 59 7.00 -1.21 3.23
CA ILE A 59 5.72 -0.59 3.62
C ILE A 59 4.56 -1.53 3.27
N TRP A 60 4.52 -2.01 2.04
CA TRP A 60 3.54 -2.95 1.49
C TRP A 60 4.22 -4.24 1.03
N PRO A 61 4.40 -5.23 1.93
CA PRO A 61 5.02 -6.49 1.55
C PRO A 61 4.21 -7.19 0.45
N PRO A 62 4.89 -7.81 -0.53
CA PRO A 62 4.22 -8.54 -1.59
C PRO A 62 3.35 -9.63 -0.98
N ARG A 63 2.10 -9.73 -1.45
CA ARG A 63 1.20 -10.79 -0.97
C ARG A 63 1.82 -12.13 -1.28
N GLN A 64 2.01 -12.94 -0.24
CA GLN A 64 2.49 -14.31 -0.38
C GLN A 64 1.55 -15.05 -1.33
N LYS A 65 2.05 -15.43 -2.50
CA LYS A 65 1.32 -16.29 -3.42
C LYS A 65 1.20 -17.64 -2.73
N LEU A 66 0.01 -17.97 -2.26
CA LEU A 66 -0.25 -19.32 -1.78
C LEU A 66 0.06 -20.28 -2.94
N PRO A 67 0.79 -21.39 -2.70
CA PRO A 67 1.05 -22.36 -3.73
C PRO A 67 -0.30 -22.85 -4.29
N LYS A 68 -0.42 -22.89 -5.62
CA LYS A 68 -1.60 -23.49 -6.25
C LYS A 68 -1.61 -24.95 -5.85
N VAL A 69 -2.58 -25.35 -5.02
CA VAL A 69 -2.83 -26.76 -4.77
C VAL A 69 -3.38 -27.35 -6.07
N GLU A 70 -2.55 -28.11 -6.77
CA GLU A 70 -3.03 -28.93 -7.87
C GLU A 70 -4.04 -29.92 -7.31
N ARG A 71 -5.32 -29.71 -7.62
CA ARG A 71 -6.34 -30.71 -7.33
C ARG A 71 -6.13 -31.86 -8.32
N LYS A 72 -5.40 -32.89 -7.91
CA LYS A 72 -5.37 -34.15 -8.64
C LYS A 72 -6.80 -34.70 -8.63
N GLY A 73 -7.44 -34.73 -9.80
CA GLY A 73 -8.80 -35.19 -9.96
C GLY A 73 -8.97 -36.56 -9.31
N ALA A 74 -9.94 -36.68 -8.41
CA ALA A 74 -10.45 -37.97 -7.97
C ALA A 74 -11.13 -38.62 -9.18
N ALA A 75 -10.40 -39.51 -9.84
CA ALA A 75 -10.99 -40.50 -10.73
C ALA A 75 -11.38 -41.70 -9.85
N ALA A 76 -12.69 -41.90 -9.69
CA ALA A 76 -13.30 -43.17 -9.30
C ALA A 76 -14.74 -43.18 -9.84
#